data_AF-A0AAW2IX90-F1
#
_entry.id   AF-A0AAW2IX90-F1
#
_cell.length_a   1.000
_cell.length_b   1.000
_cell.length_c   1.000
_cell.angle_alpha   90.00
_cell.angle_beta   90.00
_cell.angle_gamma   90.00
#
_symmetry.space_group_name_H-M   'P 1'
#
loop_
_entity.id
_entity.type
_entity.pdbx_description
1 polymer ?
#
loop_
_entity_poly.entity_id
_entity_poly.type
_entity_poly.pdbx_seq_one_letter_code
_entity_poly.pdbx_strand_id
1 'polypeptide(L)'
;MIEQRLRSFLWKGATGSGYAKVSWAQVCRPKMEGGLGIRSVSFMNQALMMKHVWRILQADTSSIWVAWVLRHRLHKKTIWTYCSSNSSWCWNKLIKLSLALRARLEYRVGDGHNFYIWTDIWHPQGPLLRTFPRGPSITGLSSDALLKSVIQRDSWVWPSETNFDIQQIIAGLPPIFPNQTDTIVWKFNGGNFSTRVGSGFNGPGWAGNAMLFGLASDGAVPTS
;
A
#
# COMPACT_ATOMS: atom_id res chain seq x y z
N MET A 1 -6.05 4.92 23.46
CA MET A 1 -5.46 4.75 24.81
C MET A 1 -4.12 5.48 24.99
N ILE A 2 -3.09 5.22 24.17
CA ILE A 2 -1.76 5.87 24.34
C ILE A 2 -1.82 7.39 24.10
N GLU A 3 -2.39 7.85 22.98
CA GLU A 3 -2.51 9.29 22.70
C GLU A 3 -3.37 10.02 23.73
N GLN A 4 -4.37 9.35 24.29
CA GLN A 4 -5.20 9.91 25.36
C GLN A 4 -4.37 10.13 26.64
N ARG A 5 -3.48 9.21 27.00
CA ARG A 5 -2.57 9.40 28.14
C ARG A 5 -1.57 10.53 27.88
N LEU A 6 -1.01 10.61 26.67
CA LEU A 6 -0.11 11.70 26.29
C LEU A 6 -0.81 13.06 26.31
N ARG A 7 -2.03 13.14 25.78
CA ARG A 7 -2.86 14.34 25.82
C ARG A 7 -3.22 14.73 27.25
N SER A 8 -3.64 13.76 28.07
CA SER A 8 -3.94 14.03 29.48
C SER A 8 -2.70 14.52 30.22
N PHE A 9 -1.55 13.88 30.04
CA PHE A 9 -0.30 14.31 30.66
C PHE A 9 0.08 15.75 30.26
N LEU A 10 -0.03 16.09 28.96
CA LEU A 10 0.32 17.43 28.47
C LEU A 10 -0.54 18.54 29.08
N TRP A 11 -1.85 18.31 29.24
CA TRP A 11 -2.80 19.35 29.70
C TRP A 11 -3.13 19.30 31.19
N LYS A 12 -2.98 18.14 31.82
CA LYS A 12 -3.38 17.88 33.20
C LYS A 12 -2.21 17.52 34.12
N GLY A 13 -1.02 17.25 33.59
CA GLY A 13 0.08 16.67 34.37
C GLY A 13 -0.25 15.25 34.87
N ALA A 14 0.51 14.76 35.87
CA ALA A 14 0.34 13.40 36.39
C ALA A 14 -0.89 13.22 37.28
N THR A 15 -1.31 14.28 38.00
CA THR A 15 -2.35 14.23 39.04
C THR A 15 -3.37 15.36 38.93
N GLY A 16 -3.25 16.25 37.94
CA GLY A 16 -4.08 17.44 37.83
C GLY A 16 -5.41 17.24 37.10
N SER A 17 -6.24 18.27 37.21
CA SER A 17 -7.52 18.44 36.52
C SER A 17 -7.39 19.64 35.57
N GLY A 18 -7.82 19.48 34.32
CA GLY A 18 -7.68 20.51 33.28
C GLY A 18 -8.29 20.10 31.95
N TYR A 19 -8.71 21.07 31.13
CA TYR A 19 -9.25 20.81 29.79
C TYR A 19 -8.21 21.16 28.71
N ALA A 20 -8.25 20.44 27.59
CA ALA A 20 -7.37 20.73 26.47
C ALA A 20 -7.80 22.02 25.78
N LYS A 21 -6.95 23.05 25.77
CA LYS A 21 -7.21 24.33 25.10
C LYS A 21 -6.97 24.29 23.59
N VAL A 22 -6.12 23.35 23.15
CA VAL A 22 -5.73 23.19 21.75
C VAL A 22 -5.97 21.75 21.32
N SER A 23 -6.42 21.55 20.08
CA SER A 23 -6.66 20.21 19.55
C SER A 23 -5.37 19.41 19.47
N TRP A 24 -5.45 18.08 19.67
CA TRP A 24 -4.26 17.21 19.58
C TRP A 24 -3.62 17.25 18.19
N ALA A 25 -4.43 17.43 17.14
CA ALA A 25 -3.96 17.58 15.77
C ALA A 25 -3.09 18.84 15.60
N GLN A 26 -3.47 19.98 16.19
CA GLN A 26 -2.66 21.20 16.16
C GLN A 26 -1.37 21.05 16.96
N VAL A 27 -1.42 20.41 18.13
CA VAL A 27 -0.23 20.09 18.94
C VAL A 27 0.78 19.26 18.16
N CYS A 28 0.30 18.31 17.35
CA CYS A 28 1.16 17.43 16.57
C CYS A 28 1.78 18.06 15.32
N ARG A 29 1.40 19.29 14.95
CA ARG A 29 1.96 19.97 13.77
C ARG A 29 3.44 20.29 13.98
N PRO A 30 4.24 20.39 12.90
CA PRO A 30 5.62 20.89 12.98
C PRO A 30 5.71 22.24 13.70
N LYS A 31 6.84 22.50 14.36
CA LYS A 31 7.09 23.80 15.02
C LYS A 31 6.97 24.99 14.06
N MET A 32 7.37 24.79 12.79
CA MET A 32 7.25 25.79 11.72
C MET A 32 5.80 26.15 11.38
N GLU A 33 4.85 25.24 11.63
CA GLU A 33 3.41 25.42 11.39
C GLU A 33 2.66 25.81 12.68
N GLY A 34 3.38 26.25 13.72
CA GLY A 34 2.80 26.67 15.01
C GLY A 34 2.37 25.52 15.94
N GLY A 35 2.78 24.28 15.65
CA GLY A 35 2.57 23.14 16.56
C GLY A 35 3.74 22.92 17.52
N LEU A 36 3.61 21.92 18.40
CA LEU A 36 4.69 21.54 19.34
C LEU A 36 5.71 20.58 18.72
N GLY A 37 5.45 20.08 17.50
CA GLY A 37 6.31 19.10 16.83
C GLY A 37 6.23 17.69 17.43
N ILE A 38 5.23 17.43 18.28
CA ILE A 38 5.01 16.10 18.86
C ILE A 38 4.50 15.16 17.77
N ARG A 39 5.08 13.97 17.64
CA ARG A 39 4.59 12.99 16.65
C ARG A 39 3.32 12.32 17.15
N SER A 40 2.27 12.36 16.34
CA SER A 40 1.09 11.56 16.58
C SER A 40 1.43 10.08 16.52
N VAL A 41 1.04 9.33 17.55
CA VAL A 41 1.23 7.87 17.64
C VAL A 41 0.37 7.18 16.60
N SER A 42 -0.84 7.68 16.34
CA SER A 42 -1.71 7.13 15.29
C SER A 42 -1.07 7.28 13.90
N PHE A 43 -0.47 8.44 13.62
CA PHE A 43 0.29 8.67 12.39
C PHE A 43 1.53 7.78 12.29
N MET A 44 2.34 7.70 13.36
CA MET A 44 3.51 6.82 13.42
C MET A 44 3.13 5.35 13.18
N ASN A 45 2.04 4.89 13.80
CA ASN A 45 1.55 3.52 13.61
C ASN A 45 1.14 3.27 12.14
N GLN A 46 0.47 4.23 11.49
CA GLN A 46 0.16 4.13 10.06
C GLN A 46 1.42 4.05 9.21
N ALA A 47 2.42 4.89 9.46
CA ALA A 47 3.68 4.86 8.71
C ALA A 47 4.44 3.54 8.90
N LEU A 48 4.42 2.96 10.11
CA LEU A 48 5.01 1.66 10.39
C LEU A 48 4.25 0.52 9.68
N MET A 49 2.93 0.53 9.70
CA MET A 49 2.13 -0.45 8.95
C MET A 49 2.40 -0.35 7.44
N MET A 50 2.52 0.86 6.88
CA MET A 50 2.92 1.07 5.49
C MET A 50 4.32 0.52 5.20
N LYS A 51 5.27 0.67 6.14
CA LYS A 51 6.60 0.05 6.02
C LYS A 51 6.49 -1.48 5.94
N HIS A 52 5.61 -2.09 6.73
CA HIS A 52 5.37 -3.53 6.64
C HIS A 52 4.77 -3.93 5.29
N VAL A 53 3.78 -3.18 4.78
CA VAL A 53 3.24 -3.39 3.43
C VAL A 53 4.34 -3.32 2.38
N TRP A 54 5.19 -2.29 2.45
CA TRP A 54 6.32 -2.12 1.53
C TRP A 54 7.27 -3.32 1.55
N ARG A 55 7.61 -3.85 2.74
CA ARG A 55 8.47 -5.03 2.84
C ARG A 55 7.83 -6.29 2.27
N ILE A 56 6.49 -6.44 2.41
CA ILE A 56 5.76 -7.53 1.75
C ILE A 56 5.87 -7.40 0.23
N LEU A 57 5.69 -6.18 -0.30
CA LEU A 57 5.77 -5.92 -1.74
C LEU A 57 7.16 -6.19 -2.31
N GLN A 58 8.21 -5.83 -1.59
CA GLN A 58 9.59 -6.12 -1.96
C GLN A 58 9.97 -7.61 -1.81
N ALA A 59 9.05 -8.46 -1.35
CA ALA A 59 9.32 -9.84 -0.98
C ALA A 59 10.55 -9.99 -0.06
N ASP A 60 10.74 -9.05 0.87
CA ASP A 60 11.91 -8.98 1.74
C ASP A 60 11.91 -10.10 2.80
N THR A 61 12.45 -11.26 2.42
CA THR A 61 12.53 -12.47 3.27
C THR A 61 13.54 -12.37 4.40
N SER A 62 14.34 -11.29 4.49
CA SER A 62 15.19 -11.02 5.66
C SER A 62 14.37 -10.85 6.94
N SER A 63 13.11 -10.42 6.80
CA SER A 63 12.14 -10.38 7.88
C SER A 63 11.39 -11.70 7.98
N ILE A 64 11.60 -12.45 9.07
CA ILE A 64 10.89 -13.71 9.37
C ILE A 64 9.38 -13.53 9.24
N TRP A 65 8.85 -12.40 9.70
CA TRP A 65 7.43 -12.09 9.59
C TRP A 65 6.96 -11.97 8.13
N VAL A 66 7.75 -11.33 7.27
CA VAL A 66 7.41 -11.21 5.84
C VAL A 66 7.47 -12.58 5.17
N ALA A 67 8.53 -13.35 5.42
CA ALA A 67 8.66 -14.72 4.91
C ALA A 67 7.46 -15.60 5.35
N TRP A 68 7.03 -15.48 6.60
CA TRP A 68 5.86 -16.19 7.11
C TRP A 68 4.57 -15.75 6.40
N VAL A 69 4.35 -14.44 6.23
CA VAL A 69 3.18 -13.88 5.55
C VAL A 69 3.11 -14.34 4.09
N LEU A 70 4.22 -14.24 3.35
CA LEU A 70 4.30 -14.70 1.97
C LEU A 70 3.97 -16.20 1.88
N ARG A 71 4.54 -17.02 2.75
CA ARG A 71 4.38 -18.48 2.71
C ARG A 71 3.01 -18.99 3.19
N HIS A 72 2.43 -18.41 4.23
CA HIS A 72 1.26 -18.97 4.93
C HIS A 72 -0.03 -18.14 4.78
N ARG A 73 0.07 -16.86 4.40
CA ARG A 73 -1.11 -16.00 4.23
C ARG A 73 -1.40 -15.68 2.78
N LEU A 74 -0.36 -15.33 2.02
CA LEU A 74 -0.48 -14.93 0.62
C LEU A 74 -0.32 -16.11 -0.33
N HIS A 75 0.54 -17.09 0.00
CA HIS A 75 0.90 -18.19 -0.89
C HIS A 75 1.32 -17.65 -2.28
N LYS A 76 0.65 -18.07 -3.35
CA LYS A 76 0.86 -17.59 -4.72
C LYS A 76 -0.12 -16.48 -5.13
N LYS A 77 -0.67 -15.76 -4.16
CA LYS A 77 -1.54 -14.59 -4.38
C LYS A 77 -0.83 -13.35 -3.88
N THR A 78 -1.15 -12.22 -4.46
CA THR A 78 -0.59 -10.93 -4.06
C THR A 78 -1.52 -10.27 -3.04
N ILE A 79 -1.02 -9.22 -2.38
CA ILE A 79 -1.86 -8.40 -1.49
C ILE A 79 -3.02 -7.72 -2.23
N TRP A 80 -2.94 -7.65 -3.57
CA TRP A 80 -3.87 -6.93 -4.43
C TRP A 80 -5.13 -7.73 -4.77
N THR A 81 -5.01 -9.05 -4.82
CA THR A 81 -6.12 -9.96 -5.14
C THR A 81 -6.63 -10.74 -3.92
N TYR A 82 -6.08 -10.48 -2.74
CA TYR A 82 -6.52 -11.10 -1.49
C TYR A 82 -7.93 -10.63 -1.08
N CYS A 83 -8.81 -11.58 -0.77
CA CYS A 83 -10.16 -11.33 -0.26
C CYS A 83 -10.21 -11.43 1.28
N SER A 84 -10.77 -10.42 1.93
CA SER A 84 -10.72 -10.21 3.38
C SER A 84 -11.83 -10.91 4.20
N SER A 85 -12.58 -11.86 3.63
CA SER A 85 -13.90 -12.25 4.16
C SER A 85 -13.89 -12.80 5.59
N ASN A 86 -12.75 -13.29 6.11
CA ASN A 86 -12.61 -13.76 7.51
C ASN A 86 -11.22 -13.43 8.10
N SER A 87 -10.61 -12.32 7.68
CA SER A 87 -9.26 -11.98 8.14
C SER A 87 -9.28 -11.14 9.42
N SER A 88 -8.18 -11.20 10.18
CA SER A 88 -8.01 -10.39 11.39
C SER A 88 -8.16 -8.88 11.11
N TRP A 89 -8.61 -8.12 12.10
CA TRP A 89 -8.72 -6.66 12.00
C TRP A 89 -7.41 -5.99 11.56
N CYS A 90 -6.27 -6.45 12.09
CA CYS A 90 -4.95 -5.96 11.73
C CYS A 90 -4.66 -6.20 10.24
N TRP A 91 -4.95 -7.40 9.73
CA TRP A 91 -4.75 -7.72 8.31
C TRP A 91 -5.65 -6.87 7.40
N ASN A 92 -6.92 -6.71 7.75
CA ASN A 92 -7.84 -5.86 7.00
C ASN A 92 -7.36 -4.42 6.94
N LYS A 93 -6.82 -3.91 8.04
CA LYS A 93 -6.20 -2.58 8.08
C LYS A 93 -4.98 -2.49 7.17
N LEU A 94 -4.16 -3.54 7.14
CA LEU A 94 -2.96 -3.63 6.29
C LEU A 94 -3.33 -3.65 4.79
N ILE A 95 -4.37 -4.40 4.40
CA ILE A 95 -4.93 -4.41 3.04
C ILE A 95 -5.53 -3.06 2.67
N LYS A 96 -6.29 -2.41 3.56
CA LYS A 96 -6.80 -1.05 3.30
C LYS A 96 -5.67 -0.04 3.06
N LEU A 97 -4.59 -0.14 3.85
CA LEU A 97 -3.42 0.71 3.67
C LEU A 97 -2.69 0.42 2.37
N SER A 98 -2.56 -0.85 1.95
CA SER A 98 -1.90 -1.18 0.68
C SER A 98 -2.64 -0.58 -0.52
N LEU A 99 -3.98 -0.59 -0.50
CA LEU A 99 -4.78 0.05 -1.54
C LEU A 99 -4.52 1.56 -1.62
N ALA A 100 -4.35 2.24 -0.48
CA ALA A 100 -4.00 3.66 -0.45
C ALA A 100 -2.57 3.93 -0.97
N LEU A 101 -1.66 2.95 -0.81
CA LEU A 101 -0.30 3.04 -1.32
C LEU A 101 -0.22 2.88 -2.83
N ARG A 102 -1.16 2.14 -3.44
CA ARG A 102 -1.15 1.79 -4.87
C ARG A 102 -0.83 2.96 -5.80
N ALA A 103 -1.44 4.12 -5.60
CA ALA A 103 -1.22 5.30 -6.48
C ALA A 103 0.24 5.80 -6.48
N ARG A 104 1.00 5.48 -5.44
CA ARG A 104 2.36 5.94 -5.18
C ARG A 104 3.43 4.90 -5.57
N LEU A 105 2.99 3.75 -6.05
CA LEU A 105 3.86 2.67 -6.50
C LEU A 105 3.97 2.71 -8.03
N GLU A 106 5.17 2.41 -8.50
CA GLU A 106 5.49 2.20 -9.91
C GLU A 106 6.09 0.80 -10.03
N TYR A 107 5.52 -0.02 -10.92
CA TYR A 107 6.04 -1.35 -11.21
C TYR A 107 6.88 -1.24 -12.48
N ARG A 108 8.13 -1.69 -12.41
CA ARG A 108 9.05 -1.73 -13.55
C ARG A 108 9.28 -3.19 -13.93
N VAL A 109 8.80 -3.54 -15.11
CA VAL A 109 8.94 -4.89 -15.66
C VAL A 109 10.35 -5.04 -16.22
N GLY A 110 11.06 -6.06 -15.77
CA GLY A 110 12.39 -6.42 -16.26
C GLY A 110 12.37 -7.85 -16.80
N ASP A 111 13.04 -8.75 -16.09
CA ASP A 111 13.21 -10.16 -16.46
C ASP A 111 11.96 -11.03 -16.27
N GLY A 112 10.92 -10.55 -15.58
CA GLY A 112 9.63 -11.19 -15.44
C GLY A 112 9.53 -12.28 -14.35
N HIS A 113 10.56 -12.46 -13.52
CA HIS A 113 10.59 -13.55 -12.52
C HIS A 113 9.90 -13.20 -11.19
N ASN A 114 9.61 -11.93 -10.89
CA ASN A 114 9.06 -11.54 -9.59
C ASN A 114 7.57 -11.18 -9.65
N PHE A 115 7.04 -10.84 -10.83
CA PHE A 115 5.65 -10.44 -10.97
C PHE A 115 4.77 -11.55 -11.57
N TYR A 116 3.62 -11.77 -10.94
CA TYR A 116 2.57 -12.62 -11.46
C TYR A 116 1.73 -11.88 -12.49
N ILE A 117 1.44 -12.53 -13.61
CA ILE A 117 0.68 -11.95 -14.74
C ILE A 117 -0.67 -11.43 -14.25
N TRP A 118 -1.40 -12.26 -13.49
CA TRP A 118 -2.80 -12.01 -13.18
C TRP A 118 -3.02 -11.17 -11.92
N THR A 119 -2.12 -11.28 -10.95
CA THR A 119 -2.37 -10.76 -9.61
C THR A 119 -1.56 -9.50 -9.26
N ASP A 120 -0.47 -9.20 -9.95
CA ASP A 120 0.33 -7.99 -9.70
C ASP A 120 -0.15 -6.77 -10.50
N ILE A 121 0.30 -5.58 -10.08
CA ILE A 121 -0.10 -4.28 -10.65
C ILE A 121 0.97 -3.78 -11.63
N TRP A 122 1.53 -4.67 -12.44
CA TRP A 122 2.50 -4.31 -13.47
C TRP A 122 1.82 -3.64 -14.68
N HIS A 123 0.55 -3.93 -14.94
CA HIS A 123 -0.23 -3.36 -16.04
C HIS A 123 -0.97 -2.07 -15.62
N PRO A 124 -1.15 -1.06 -16.49
CA PRO A 124 -1.84 0.19 -16.17
C PRO A 124 -3.27 0.01 -15.63
N GLN A 125 -3.96 -1.04 -16.09
CA GLN A 125 -5.32 -1.37 -15.65
C GLN A 125 -5.36 -2.04 -14.26
N GLY A 126 -4.19 -2.35 -13.69
CA GLY A 126 -4.05 -3.05 -12.40
C GLY A 126 -3.93 -4.56 -12.51
N PRO A 127 -4.27 -5.30 -11.43
CA PRO A 127 -4.30 -6.75 -11.45
C PRO A 127 -5.25 -7.24 -12.55
N LEU A 128 -4.70 -7.90 -13.57
CA LEU A 128 -5.47 -8.33 -14.73
C LEU A 128 -6.62 -9.26 -14.33
N LEU A 129 -6.48 -10.06 -13.27
CA LEU A 129 -7.54 -10.94 -12.78
C LEU A 129 -8.81 -10.20 -12.33
N ARG A 130 -8.69 -8.92 -11.93
CA ARG A 130 -9.84 -8.09 -11.54
C ARG A 130 -10.61 -7.58 -12.75
N THR A 131 -9.91 -7.21 -13.83
CA THR A 131 -10.51 -6.65 -15.05
C THR A 131 -10.93 -7.75 -16.02
N PHE A 132 -10.12 -8.80 -16.12
CA PHE A 132 -10.27 -9.94 -17.03
C PHE A 132 -10.28 -11.26 -16.23
N PRO A 133 -11.39 -11.57 -15.53
CA PRO A 133 -11.46 -12.75 -14.65
C PRO A 133 -11.30 -14.08 -15.41
N ARG A 134 -11.58 -14.10 -16.71
CA ARG A 134 -11.40 -15.26 -17.60
C ARG A 134 -10.03 -15.31 -18.29
N GLY A 135 -9.17 -14.33 -18.04
CA GLY A 135 -7.85 -14.22 -18.67
C GLY A 135 -7.00 -15.50 -18.61
N PRO A 136 -6.83 -16.15 -17.43
CA PRO A 136 -6.09 -17.41 -17.33
C PRO A 136 -6.63 -18.51 -18.24
N SER A 137 -7.95 -18.69 -18.27
CA SER A 137 -8.62 -19.70 -19.10
C SER A 137 -8.48 -19.42 -20.59
N ILE A 138 -8.61 -18.16 -21.01
CA ILE A 138 -8.55 -17.77 -22.43
C ILE A 138 -7.13 -17.89 -22.98
N THR A 139 -6.13 -17.49 -22.19
CA THR A 139 -4.71 -17.53 -22.62
C THR A 139 -4.04 -18.88 -22.47
N GLY A 140 -4.69 -19.83 -21.78
CA GLY A 140 -4.09 -21.11 -21.37
C GLY A 140 -2.97 -20.96 -20.32
N LEU A 141 -2.76 -19.77 -19.78
CA LEU A 141 -1.75 -19.52 -18.74
C LEU A 141 -2.33 -19.84 -17.36
N SER A 142 -1.51 -20.46 -16.51
CA SER A 142 -1.93 -20.73 -15.14
C SER A 142 -2.27 -19.44 -14.38
N SER A 143 -3.21 -19.52 -13.44
CA SER A 143 -3.59 -18.40 -12.58
C SER A 143 -2.45 -17.84 -11.70
N ASP A 144 -1.38 -18.63 -11.51
CA ASP A 144 -0.13 -18.28 -10.83
C ASP A 144 1.06 -18.11 -11.80
N ALA A 145 0.82 -17.91 -13.10
CA ALA A 145 1.87 -17.68 -14.08
C ALA A 145 2.63 -16.37 -13.81
N LEU A 146 3.95 -16.42 -13.94
CA LEU A 146 4.87 -15.29 -13.85
C LEU A 146 5.01 -14.59 -15.19
N LEU A 147 5.34 -13.29 -15.19
CA LEU A 147 5.58 -12.50 -16.40
C LEU A 147 6.64 -13.15 -17.32
N LYS A 148 7.58 -13.90 -16.76
CA LYS A 148 8.58 -14.67 -17.50
C LYS A 148 7.98 -15.57 -18.58
N SER A 149 6.76 -16.09 -18.38
CA SER A 149 6.12 -16.96 -19.39
C SER A 149 5.66 -16.21 -20.64
N VAL A 150 5.55 -14.87 -20.58
CA VAL A 150 5.12 -13.99 -21.69
C VAL A 150 6.20 -12.97 -22.06
N ILE A 151 7.43 -13.14 -21.58
CA ILE A 151 8.59 -12.30 -21.91
C ILE A 151 9.71 -13.18 -22.47
N GLN A 152 10.09 -12.92 -23.72
CA GLN A 152 11.19 -13.59 -24.41
C GLN A 152 12.10 -12.55 -25.07
N ARG A 153 13.41 -12.61 -24.77
CA ARG A 153 14.42 -11.68 -25.32
C ARG A 153 13.99 -10.20 -25.19
N ASP A 154 13.59 -9.80 -23.98
CA ASP A 154 13.13 -8.45 -23.64
C ASP A 154 11.92 -7.95 -24.47
N SER A 155 11.14 -8.89 -25.03
CA SER A 155 9.95 -8.60 -25.82
C SER A 155 8.75 -9.38 -25.29
N TRP A 156 7.58 -8.74 -25.39
CA TRP A 156 6.31 -9.36 -25.03
C TRP A 156 5.93 -10.43 -26.06
N VAL A 157 5.74 -11.66 -25.57
CA VAL A 157 5.22 -12.78 -26.34
C VAL A 157 3.92 -13.23 -25.69
N TRP A 158 2.85 -12.51 -26.03
CA TRP A 158 1.50 -12.88 -25.59
C TRP A 158 0.87 -13.89 -26.55
N PRO A 159 0.05 -14.83 -26.05
CA PRO A 159 -0.74 -15.71 -26.90
C PRO A 159 -1.56 -14.87 -27.89
N SER A 160 -1.33 -15.11 -29.17
CA SER A 160 -2.04 -14.43 -30.27
C SER A 160 -3.45 -14.98 -30.33
N GLU A 161 -4.38 -14.32 -29.66
CA GLU A 161 -5.81 -14.65 -29.67
C GLU A 161 -6.61 -13.49 -30.28
N THR A 162 -7.68 -13.82 -31.03
CA THR A 162 -8.67 -12.85 -31.53
C THR A 162 -9.58 -12.30 -30.44
N ASN A 163 -9.38 -12.71 -29.19
CA ASN A 163 -10.19 -12.28 -28.06
C ASN A 163 -9.95 -10.78 -27.75
N PHE A 164 -11.03 -10.01 -27.70
CA PHE A 164 -11.00 -8.59 -27.40
C PHE A 164 -10.32 -8.27 -26.06
N ASP A 165 -10.50 -9.10 -25.03
CA ASP A 165 -9.88 -8.91 -23.72
C ASP A 165 -8.35 -8.97 -23.83
N ILE A 166 -7.83 -9.91 -24.61
CA ILE A 166 -6.38 -10.06 -24.83
C ILE A 166 -5.84 -8.89 -25.65
N GLN A 167 -6.57 -8.43 -26.65
CA GLN A 167 -6.18 -7.24 -27.42
C GLN A 167 -6.10 -5.99 -26.52
N GLN A 168 -7.02 -5.83 -25.57
CA GLN A 168 -6.96 -4.74 -24.58
C GLN A 168 -5.77 -4.85 -23.63
N ILE A 169 -5.37 -6.07 -23.25
CA ILE A 169 -4.14 -6.30 -22.48
C ILE A 169 -2.92 -5.92 -23.31
N ILE A 170 -2.83 -6.40 -24.56
CA ILE A 170 -1.69 -6.16 -25.45
C ILE A 170 -1.52 -4.66 -25.74
N ALA A 171 -2.62 -3.94 -25.95
CA ALA A 171 -2.60 -2.50 -26.20
C ALA A 171 -2.05 -1.66 -25.02
N GLY A 172 -2.09 -2.18 -23.80
CA GLY A 172 -1.66 -1.50 -22.59
C GLY A 172 -0.30 -1.94 -22.03
N LEU A 173 0.45 -2.79 -22.74
CA LEU A 173 1.68 -3.37 -22.23
C LEU A 173 2.73 -2.28 -21.94
N PRO A 174 3.30 -2.25 -20.72
CA PRO A 174 4.36 -1.30 -20.38
C PRO A 174 5.67 -1.69 -21.07
N PRO A 175 6.63 -0.75 -21.18
CA PRO A 175 7.97 -1.08 -21.64
C PRO A 175 8.65 -2.08 -20.69
N ILE A 176 9.42 -3.00 -21.28
CA ILE A 176 10.33 -3.89 -20.55
C ILE A 176 11.67 -3.17 -20.41
N PHE A 177 12.25 -3.17 -19.21
CA PHE A 177 13.57 -2.61 -18.93
C PHE A 177 14.63 -3.72 -19.10
N PRO A 178 15.41 -3.73 -20.20
CA PRO A 178 16.35 -4.81 -20.49
C PRO A 178 17.45 -4.89 -19.44
N ASN A 179 17.95 -6.10 -19.16
CA ASN A 179 19.01 -6.36 -18.16
C ASN A 179 18.71 -5.85 -16.74
N GLN A 180 17.44 -5.60 -16.41
CA GLN A 180 17.00 -5.27 -15.06
C GLN A 180 16.10 -6.38 -14.52
N THR A 181 16.11 -6.56 -13.21
CA THR A 181 15.12 -7.41 -12.54
C THR A 181 13.81 -6.64 -12.36
N ASP A 182 12.69 -7.35 -12.30
CA ASP A 182 11.41 -6.78 -11.87
C ASP A 182 11.56 -6.02 -10.55
N THR A 183 11.17 -4.75 -10.51
CA THR A 183 11.27 -3.90 -9.31
C THR A 183 10.02 -3.07 -9.07
N ILE A 184 9.68 -2.88 -7.80
CA ILE A 184 8.66 -1.94 -7.37
C ILE A 184 9.38 -0.71 -6.82
N VAL A 185 9.00 0.45 -7.32
CA VAL A 185 9.64 1.73 -7.02
C VAL A 185 8.62 2.66 -6.39
N TRP A 186 9.02 3.36 -5.35
CA TRP A 186 8.20 4.43 -4.79
C TRP A 186 8.32 5.68 -5.67
N LYS A 187 7.21 6.22 -6.15
CA LYS A 187 7.20 7.37 -7.09
C LYS A 187 7.84 8.64 -6.52
N PHE A 188 7.99 8.74 -5.20
CA PHE A 188 8.57 9.89 -4.52
C PHE A 188 9.97 9.54 -3.98
N ASN A 189 10.75 10.54 -3.58
CA ASN A 189 12.02 10.36 -2.85
C ASN A 189 13.04 9.40 -3.51
N GLY A 190 13.18 9.41 -4.84
CA GLY A 190 14.21 8.62 -5.52
C GLY A 190 14.04 7.10 -5.42
N GLY A 191 12.81 6.61 -5.20
CA GLY A 191 12.48 5.20 -5.36
C GLY A 191 12.36 4.38 -4.07
N ASN A 192 12.81 4.90 -2.93
CA ASN A 192 12.79 4.18 -1.65
C ASN A 192 11.69 4.68 -0.70
N PHE A 193 11.00 3.74 -0.06
CA PHE A 193 10.08 4.05 1.02
C PHE A 193 10.84 4.51 2.27
N SER A 194 10.53 5.71 2.76
CA SER A 194 11.11 6.29 3.97
C SER A 194 10.03 6.75 4.93
N THR A 195 10.17 6.42 6.21
CA THR A 195 9.31 6.93 7.29
C THR A 195 9.85 8.21 7.94
N ARG A 196 10.94 8.81 7.40
CA ARG A 196 11.56 10.02 7.96
C ARG A 196 10.80 11.28 7.55
N VAL A 197 10.66 12.22 8.48
CA VAL A 197 9.98 13.51 8.27
C VAL A 197 10.86 14.39 7.35
N GLY A 198 10.27 14.91 6.27
CA GLY A 198 10.95 15.74 5.26
C GLY A 198 10.80 15.21 3.82
N SER A 199 10.50 13.91 3.66
CA SER A 199 10.46 13.24 2.36
C SER A 199 9.03 12.81 1.99
N GLY A 200 8.11 13.76 1.81
CA GLY A 200 6.79 13.51 1.19
C GLY A 200 5.64 13.00 2.09
N PHE A 201 5.84 12.87 3.41
CA PHE A 201 4.78 12.48 4.35
C PHE A 201 3.99 13.65 4.96
N ASN A 202 4.44 14.91 4.79
CA ASN A 202 3.80 16.12 5.29
C ASN A 202 3.26 17.05 4.18
N GLY A 203 3.13 16.57 2.94
CA GLY A 203 2.53 17.38 1.87
C GLY A 203 1.06 17.71 2.16
N PRO A 204 0.55 18.88 1.74
CA PRO A 204 -0.80 19.37 2.04
C PRO A 204 -1.94 18.39 1.65
N GLY A 205 -1.69 17.40 0.79
CA GLY A 205 -2.63 16.33 0.45
C GLY A 205 -2.80 15.22 1.49
N TRP A 206 -2.00 15.16 2.56
CA TRP A 206 -2.17 14.16 3.63
C TRP A 206 -3.09 14.63 4.75
N ALA A 207 -3.04 15.92 5.09
CA ALA A 207 -3.90 16.50 6.12
C ALA A 207 -5.40 16.46 5.74
N GLY A 208 -5.70 16.52 4.43
CA GLY A 208 -7.07 16.42 3.91
C GLY A 208 -7.66 15.01 3.87
N ASN A 209 -6.85 13.95 3.96
CA ASN A 209 -7.32 12.57 3.79
C ASN A 209 -7.69 11.88 5.11
N ALA A 210 -7.62 12.57 6.25
CA ALA A 210 -8.19 12.07 7.51
C ALA A 210 -9.69 11.73 7.37
N MET A 211 -10.42 12.40 6.46
CA MET A 211 -11.82 12.10 6.15
C MET A 211 -12.01 10.85 5.27
N LEU A 212 -11.06 10.53 4.38
CA LEU A 212 -11.17 9.39 3.46
C LEU A 212 -10.86 8.03 4.10
N PHE A 213 -10.23 8.03 5.30
CA PHE A 213 -9.86 6.80 6.01
C PHE A 213 -10.86 6.34 7.08
N GLY A 214 -12.07 6.91 7.12
CA GLY A 214 -13.19 6.37 7.90
C GLY A 214 -12.88 6.22 9.39
N LEU A 215 -12.26 7.23 9.99
CA LEU A 215 -12.20 7.36 11.45
C LEU A 215 -13.21 8.43 11.90
N ALA A 216 -14.49 8.18 11.63
CA ALA A 216 -15.53 8.73 12.49
C ALA A 216 -15.46 7.90 13.78
N SER A 217 -14.90 8.47 14.84
CA SER A 217 -15.29 8.04 16.18
C SER A 217 -16.62 8.71 16.48
N ASP A 218 -17.64 7.89 16.70
CA ASP A 218 -18.91 8.27 17.28
C ASP A 218 -18.77 9.23 18.47
N GLY A 219 -19.76 10.11 18.61
CA GLY A 219 -20.11 10.71 19.90
C GLY A 219 -20.16 12.24 19.93
N ALA A 220 -21.16 12.83 19.27
CA ALA A 220 -21.78 14.05 19.76
C ALA A 220 -23.25 14.07 19.29
N VAL A 221 -24.14 13.53 20.12
CA VAL A 221 -25.57 13.85 20.09
C VAL A 221 -25.70 15.33 20.47
N PRO A 222 -26.34 16.20 19.67
CA PRO A 222 -26.75 17.51 20.14
C PRO A 222 -28.06 17.34 20.91
N THR A 223 -27.99 17.48 22.23
CA THR A 223 -29.16 17.79 23.04
C THR A 223 -29.55 19.24 22.78
N SER A 224 -30.73 19.41 22.19
CA SER A 224 -31.63 20.56 22.39
C SER A 224 -33.04 20.06 22.17
#